data_AF-A0A7S2C5Z6-F1
#
_entry.id   AF-A0A7S2C5Z6-F1
#
_cell.length_a   1.000
_cell.length_b   1.000
_cell.length_c   1.000
_cell.angle_alpha   90.00
_cell.angle_beta   90.00
_cell.angle_gamma   90.00
#
_symmetry.space_group_name_H-M   'P 1'
#
loop_
_entity.id
_entity.type
_entity.pdbx_description
1 polymer ?
#
loop_
_entity_poly.entity_id
_entity_poly.type
_entity_poly.pdbx_seq_one_letter_code
_entity_poly.pdbx_strand_id
1 'polypeptide(L)'
;LDRAVPRPARSGLRLRGGMHAIPHPEKASNGGADSYFVDPDGCGVGIADGVGEWEWRFGVNARAFADELMSGCEDAVRKRSDLMNGQMPGSLEERAMDVLD
;
A
#
# COMPACT_ATOMS: atom_id res chain seq x y z
N LEU A 1 -6.04 18.41 17.27
CA LEU A 1 -6.38 17.14 16.60
C LEU A 1 -5.22 16.20 16.80
N ASP A 2 -5.25 15.53 17.94
CA ASP A 2 -4.19 14.63 18.41
C ASP A 2 -4.38 13.29 17.68
N ARG A 3 -3.72 13.14 16.53
CA ARG A 3 -3.63 11.82 15.89
C ARG A 3 -2.65 11.02 16.73
N ALA A 4 -3.18 10.05 17.49
CA ALA A 4 -2.40 9.11 18.28
C ALA A 4 -1.17 8.68 17.48
N VAL A 5 0.02 8.99 18.01
CA VAL A 5 1.28 8.70 17.34
C VAL A 5 1.44 7.18 17.31
N PRO A 6 1.43 6.54 16.13
CA PRO A 6 1.58 5.09 16.03
C PRO A 6 2.92 4.66 16.63
N ARG A 7 2.92 3.53 17.33
CA ARG A 7 4.11 3.03 18.04
C ARG A 7 5.25 2.83 17.04
N PRO A 8 6.46 3.35 17.32
CA PRO A 8 7.59 3.23 16.41
C PRO A 8 7.99 1.76 16.22
N ALA A 9 8.59 1.44 15.07
CA ALA A 9 9.24 0.16 14.85
C ALA A 9 10.23 -0.12 15.98
N ARG A 10 10.46 -1.40 16.31
CA ARG A 10 11.26 -1.86 17.46
C ARG A 10 12.67 -1.24 17.56
N SER A 11 13.20 -0.65 16.48
CA SER A 11 14.49 0.02 16.40
C SER A 11 14.47 1.52 16.74
N GLY A 12 13.32 2.13 17.05
CA GLY A 12 13.19 3.57 17.30
C GLY A 12 13.27 4.44 16.03
N LEU A 13 13.32 3.83 14.84
CA LEU A 13 13.31 4.52 13.55
C LEU A 13 11.90 4.54 12.94
N ARG A 14 11.61 5.59 12.16
CA ARG A 14 10.33 5.76 11.47
C ARG A 14 10.54 6.28 10.06
N LEU A 15 9.92 5.62 9.07
CA LEU A 15 9.86 6.13 7.71
C LEU A 15 8.80 7.23 7.63
N ARG A 16 9.16 8.41 7.13
CA ARG A 16 8.20 9.46 6.76
C ARG A 16 8.17 9.58 5.24
N GLY A 17 7.11 9.07 4.63
CA GLY A 17 6.91 9.08 3.19
C GLY A 17 5.96 10.19 2.74
N GLY A 18 6.15 10.63 1.51
CA GLY A 18 5.21 11.45 0.75
C GLY A 18 5.31 11.03 -0.72
N MET A 19 4.31 11.38 -1.52
CA MET A 19 4.26 10.99 -2.93
C MET A 19 3.86 12.17 -3.80
N HIS A 20 4.32 12.13 -5.05
CA HIS A 20 3.83 12.99 -6.11
C HIS A 20 3.89 12.22 -7.43
N ALA A 21 2.79 12.20 -8.16
CA ALA A 21 2.69 11.51 -9.44
C ALA A 21 2.34 12.53 -10.53
N ILE A 22 3.12 12.52 -11.63
CA ILE A 22 2.88 13.35 -12.81
C ILE A 22 2.53 12.40 -13.95
N PRO A 23 1.24 12.20 -14.26
CA PRO A 23 0.83 11.27 -15.30
C PRO A 23 1.24 11.75 -16.69
N HIS A 24 1.42 10.81 -17.62
CA HIS A 24 1.60 11.13 -19.03
C HIS A 24 0.42 12.01 -19.52
N PRO A 25 0.63 13.04 -20.36
CA PRO A 25 -0.43 13.99 -20.75
C PRO A 25 -1.69 13.32 -21.30
N GLU A 26 -1.54 12.27 -22.10
CA GLU A 26 -2.65 11.49 -22.68
C GLU A 26 -3.46 10.70 -21.63
N LYS A 27 -2.84 10.45 -20.47
CA LYS A 27 -3.40 9.70 -19.33
C LYS A 27 -3.65 10.61 -18.13
N ALA A 28 -3.57 11.93 -18.30
CA ALA A 28 -3.78 12.84 -17.18
C ALA A 28 -5.23 12.83 -16.69
N SER A 29 -6.19 12.62 -17.59
CA SER A 29 -7.62 12.58 -17.28
C SER A 29 -8.04 11.35 -16.47
N ASN A 30 -7.29 10.25 -16.54
CA ASN A 30 -7.54 9.02 -15.77
C ASN A 30 -6.55 8.81 -14.61
N GLY A 31 -5.66 9.78 -14.37
CA GLY A 31 -4.69 9.75 -13.28
C GLY A 31 -3.44 8.91 -13.53
N GLY A 32 -3.20 8.43 -14.76
CA GLY A 32 -2.06 7.60 -15.12
C GLY A 32 -2.29 6.10 -14.89
N ALA A 33 -1.27 5.29 -15.22
CA ALA A 33 -1.28 3.85 -15.02
C ALA A 33 -0.63 3.43 -13.69
N ASP A 34 0.14 4.33 -13.08
CA ASP A 34 0.90 4.07 -11.87
C ASP A 34 0.00 4.12 -10.62
N SER A 35 0.39 3.36 -9.60
CA SER A 35 -0.22 3.39 -8.28
C SER A 35 0.85 3.34 -7.19
N TYR A 36 0.47 3.71 -5.97
CA TYR A 36 1.38 3.74 -4.83
C TYR A 36 0.61 3.54 -3.52
N PHE A 37 1.33 3.20 -2.46
CA PHE A 37 0.86 3.39 -1.08
C PHE A 37 1.96 4.00 -0.22
N VAL A 38 1.56 4.74 0.81
CA VAL A 38 2.45 5.24 1.86
C VAL A 38 1.81 4.88 3.20
N ASP A 39 2.43 3.97 3.93
CA ASP A 39 1.91 3.55 5.22
C ASP A 39 2.00 4.70 6.24
N PRO A 40 0.89 5.11 6.87
CA PRO A 40 0.88 6.19 7.86
C PRO A 40 1.65 5.84 9.14
N ASP A 41 1.86 4.55 9.40
CA ASP A 41 2.60 4.07 10.56
C ASP A 41 4.13 4.15 10.35
N GLY A 42 4.57 4.31 9.10
CA GLY A 42 5.96 4.48 8.71
C GLY A 42 6.70 3.15 8.59
N CYS A 43 5.99 2.08 8.29
CA CYS A 43 6.49 0.72 8.14
C CYS A 43 6.81 0.35 6.68
N GLY A 44 6.33 1.12 5.69
CA GLY A 44 6.62 0.85 4.28
C GLY A 44 6.06 1.88 3.30
N VAL A 45 6.56 1.79 2.07
CA VAL A 45 6.03 2.47 0.88
C VAL A 45 6.08 1.49 -0.29
N GLY A 46 5.16 1.64 -1.24
CA GLY A 46 5.14 0.85 -2.47
C GLY A 46 4.76 1.69 -3.66
N ILE A 47 5.27 1.31 -4.83
CA ILE A 47 4.99 1.93 -6.13
C ILE A 47 4.85 0.80 -7.15
N ALA A 48 3.84 0.89 -8.01
CA ALA A 48 3.63 -0.03 -9.13
C ALA A 48 3.36 0.76 -10.42
N ASP A 49 3.95 0.30 -11.52
CA ASP A 49 3.73 0.82 -12.87
C ASP A 49 2.73 -0.09 -13.61
N GLY A 50 1.61 0.49 -14.03
CA GLY A 50 0.58 -0.22 -14.79
C GLY A 50 0.96 -0.38 -16.26
N VAL A 51 0.69 -1.55 -16.84
CA VAL A 51 1.09 -1.84 -18.23
C VAL A 51 0.17 -1.11 -19.22
N GLY A 52 0.62 0.05 -19.69
CA GLY A 52 -0.18 0.93 -20.56
C GLY A 52 -0.71 0.30 -21.85
N GLU A 53 -0.07 -0.76 -22.35
CA GLU A 53 -0.56 -1.46 -23.55
C GLU A 53 -1.90 -2.16 -23.34
N TRP A 54 -2.28 -2.46 -22.09
CA TRP A 54 -3.52 -3.19 -21.80
C TRP A 54 -4.77 -2.39 -22.16
N GLU A 55 -4.69 -1.06 -22.11
CA GLU A 55 -5.79 -0.18 -22.48
C GLU A 55 -6.16 -0.33 -23.96
N TRP A 56 -5.18 -0.26 -24.86
CA TRP A 56 -5.46 -0.31 -26.30
C TRP A 56 -5.53 -1.73 -26.87
N ARG A 57 -4.80 -2.70 -26.28
CA ARG A 57 -4.82 -4.10 -26.75
C ARG A 57 -6.05 -4.87 -26.27
N PHE A 58 -6.51 -4.60 -25.05
CA PHE A 58 -7.53 -5.43 -24.40
C PHE A 58 -8.72 -4.62 -23.87
N GLY A 59 -8.68 -3.28 -23.94
CA GLY A 59 -9.74 -2.43 -23.37
C GLY A 59 -9.78 -2.46 -21.84
N VAL A 60 -8.68 -2.87 -21.19
CA VAL A 60 -8.58 -3.00 -19.73
C VAL A 60 -7.83 -1.80 -19.18
N ASN A 61 -8.32 -1.22 -18.08
CA ASN A 61 -7.62 -0.14 -17.39
C ASN A 61 -6.23 -0.59 -16.91
N ALA A 62 -5.16 -0.01 -17.45
CA ALA A 62 -3.79 -0.34 -17.10
C ALA A 62 -3.47 -0.12 -15.61
N ARG A 63 -4.17 0.82 -14.97
CA ARG A 63 -4.02 1.15 -13.56
C ARG A 63 -4.66 0.12 -12.63
N ALA A 64 -5.69 -0.59 -13.08
CA ALA A 64 -6.50 -1.44 -12.19
C ALA A 64 -5.68 -2.50 -11.46
N PHE A 65 -4.74 -3.14 -12.16
CA PHE A 65 -3.82 -4.10 -11.54
C PHE A 65 -2.84 -3.44 -10.56
N ALA A 66 -2.30 -2.27 -10.91
CA ALA A 66 -1.40 -1.53 -10.04
C ALA A 66 -2.10 -1.08 -8.75
N ASP A 67 -3.35 -0.62 -8.84
CA ASP A 67 -4.18 -0.24 -7.69
C ASP A 67 -4.48 -1.44 -6.79
N GLU A 68 -4.89 -2.59 -7.35
CA GLU A 68 -5.15 -3.81 -6.58
C GLU A 68 -3.88 -4.32 -5.87
N LEU A 69 -2.74 -4.32 -6.58
CA LEU A 69 -1.45 -4.71 -6.00
C LEU A 69 -1.04 -3.79 -4.84
N MET A 70 -1.16 -2.47 -5.00
CA MET A 70 -0.80 -1.52 -3.96
C MET A 70 -1.75 -1.58 -2.77
N SER A 71 -3.06 -1.78 -2.99
CA SER A 71 -4.03 -1.99 -1.91
C SER A 71 -3.70 -3.26 -1.12
N GLY A 72 -3.41 -4.37 -1.79
CA GLY A 72 -3.03 -5.62 -1.12
C GLY A 72 -1.71 -5.49 -0.35
N CYS A 73 -0.74 -4.75 -0.89
CA CYS A 73 0.51 -4.46 -0.20
C CYS A 73 0.31 -3.58 1.05
N GLU A 74 -0.52 -2.54 0.95
CA GLU A 74 -0.87 -1.67 2.09
C GLU A 74 -1.54 -2.48 3.20
N ASP A 75 -2.51 -3.32 2.84
CA ASP A 75 -3.21 -4.18 3.80
C ASP A 75 -2.26 -5.18 4.45
N ALA A 76 -1.34 -5.80 3.70
CA ALA A 76 -0.33 -6.70 4.25
C ALA A 76 0.62 -5.98 5.24
N VAL A 77 1.01 -4.74 4.96
CA VAL A 77 1.83 -3.91 5.86
C VAL A 77 1.05 -3.54 7.13
N ARG A 78 -0.23 -3.18 6.99
CA ARG A 78 -1.10 -2.85 8.13
C ARG A 78 -1.33 -4.06 9.03
N LYS A 79 -1.71 -5.20 8.46
CA LYS A 79 -1.88 -6.47 9.18
C LYS A 79 -0.59 -6.84 9.94
N ARG A 80 0.58 -6.75 9.30
CA ARG A 80 1.88 -6.98 9.95
C ARG A 80 2.12 -6.03 11.13
N SER A 81 1.77 -4.75 10.97
CA SER A 81 1.93 -3.75 12.02
C SER A 81 1.03 -4.07 13.22
N ASP A 82 -0.23 -4.43 12.97
CA ASP A 82 -1.17 -4.85 14.01
C ASP A 82 -0.72 -6.10 14.77
N LEU A 83 -0.14 -7.08 14.05
CA LEU A 83 0.52 -8.24 14.64
C LEU A 83 1.63 -7.86 15.61
N MET A 84 2.57 -7.02 15.14
CA MET A 84 3.72 -6.60 15.94
C MET A 84 3.33 -5.75 17.15
N ASN A 85 2.22 -5.02 17.04
CA ASN A 85 1.67 -4.17 18.08
C ASN A 85 0.71 -4.89 19.05
N GLY A 86 0.37 -6.15 18.77
CA GLY A 86 -0.51 -6.96 19.62
C GLY A 86 -1.99 -6.56 19.57
N GLN A 87 -2.42 -5.87 18.50
CA GLN A 87 -3.78 -5.33 18.34
C GLN A 87 -4.74 -6.30 17.64
N MET A 88 -4.24 -7.40 17.05
CA MET A 88 -5.08 -8.47 16.51
C MET A 88 -5.58 -9.40 17.64
N PRO A 89 -6.86 -9.83 17.64
CA PRO A 89 -7.35 -10.85 18.56
C PRO A 89 -6.72 -12.24 18.27
N GLY A 90 -6.82 -13.20 19.20
CA GLY A 90 -6.30 -14.56 19.02
C GLY A 90 -4.83 -14.76 19.42
N SER A 91 -4.34 -16.00 19.34
CA SER A 91 -2.95 -16.42 19.57
C SER A 91 -2.02 -16.00 18.41
N LEU A 92 -0.69 -16.02 18.60
CA LEU A 92 0.28 -15.63 17.56
C LEU A 92 0.17 -16.50 16.28
N GLU A 93 -0.22 -17.77 16.43
CA GLU A 93 -0.38 -18.69 15.31
C GLU A 93 -1.65 -18.38 14.51
N GLU A 94 -2.80 -18.21 15.17
CA GLU A 94 -4.07 -17.79 14.52
C GLU A 94 -3.87 -16.46 13.78
N ARG A 95 -3.20 -15.53 14.45
CA ARG A 95 -2.82 -14.23 13.91
C ARG A 95 -1.93 -14.32 12.68
N ALA A 96 -0.99 -15.26 12.62
CA ALA A 96 -0.07 -15.39 11.49
C ALA A 96 -0.76 -15.95 10.23
N MET A 97 -1.78 -16.80 10.41
CA MET A 97 -2.57 -17.35 9.31
C MET A 97 -3.46 -16.30 8.64
N ASP A 98 -4.12 -15.42 9.41
CA ASP A 98 -4.99 -14.35 8.87
C ASP A 98 -4.23 -13.29 8.03
N VAL A 99 -2.91 -13.24 8.13
CA VAL A 99 -2.06 -12.34 7.32
C VAL A 99 -1.69 -12.94 5.97
N LEU A 100 -1.74 -14.27 5.84
CA LEU A 100 -1.40 -14.98 4.62
C LEU A 100 -2.60 -15.20 3.69
N ASP A 101 -3.82 -15.09 4.20
CA ASP A 101 -5.09 -15.10 3.46
C ASP A 101 -5.56 -13.69 3.06
#